data_AF-A0A4R0XGC2-F1
#
_entry.id   AF-A0A4R0XGC2-F1
#
_cell.length_a   1.000
_cell.length_b   1.000
_cell.length_c   1.000
_cell.angle_alpha   90.00
_cell.angle_beta   90.00
_cell.angle_gamma   90.00
#
_symmetry.space_group_name_H-M   'P 1'
#
loop_
_entity.id
_entity.type
_entity.pdbx_description
1 polymer ?
#
loop_
_entity_poly.entity_id
_entity_poly.type
_entity_poly.pdbx_seq_one_letter_code
_entity_poly.pdbx_strand_id
1 'polypeptide(L)' 'MARKPNALPVADEGEAEQKPVKYVLKRNAGLILDGRQNLFFPAGTVFDAESDAPMISALFQLGEILEQQ' A
#
# COMPACT_ATOMS: atom_id res chain seq x y z
N MET A 1 30.42 40.96 -22.06
CA MET A 1 29.91 40.35 -20.81
C MET A 1 28.86 39.32 -21.19
N ALA A 2 29.23 38.03 -21.21
CA ALA A 2 28.33 36.95 -21.60
C ALA A 2 27.41 36.60 -20.44
N ARG A 3 26.10 36.85 -20.58
CA ARG A 3 25.09 36.32 -19.65
C ARG A 3 24.89 34.85 -20.01
N LYS A 4 25.33 33.95 -19.14
CA LYS A 4 25.00 32.52 -19.23
C LYS A 4 23.47 32.39 -19.18
N PRO A 5 22.83 31.56 -20.02
CA PRO A 5 21.42 31.28 -19.85
C PRO A 5 21.27 30.47 -18.56
N ASN A 6 20.48 31.00 -17.62
CA ASN A 6 20.03 30.25 -16.46
C ASN A 6 19.38 28.96 -16.98
N ALA A 7 19.98 27.83 -16.64
CA ALA A 7 19.34 26.54 -16.76
C ALA A 7 17.99 26.64 -16.04
N LEU A 8 16.92 26.26 -16.77
CA LEU A 8 15.62 26.00 -16.18
C LEU A 8 15.83 25.07 -14.98
N PRO A 9 15.13 25.28 -13.84
CA PRO A 9 15.06 24.22 -12.85
C PRO A 9 14.34 23.07 -13.57
N VAL A 10 15.10 22.05 -13.95
CA VAL A 10 14.54 20.75 -14.25
C VAL A 10 14.01 20.32 -12.89
N ALA A 11 12.73 20.60 -12.64
CA ALA A 11 12.02 19.99 -11.55
C ALA A 11 12.13 18.50 -11.81
N ASP A 12 12.90 17.83 -10.96
CA ASP A 12 12.99 16.37 -10.88
C ASP A 12 11.58 15.79 -11.00
N GLU A 13 11.26 15.25 -12.16
CA GLU A 13 10.21 14.27 -12.33
C GLU A 13 10.74 12.97 -11.71
N GLY A 14 10.51 12.79 -10.42
CA GLY A 14 10.93 11.57 -9.76
C GLY A 14 10.51 11.57 -8.31
N GLU A 15 9.75 10.55 -7.93
CA GLU A 15 9.41 10.26 -6.54
C GLU A 15 8.40 11.25 -5.95
N ALA A 16 7.15 11.11 -6.40
CA ALA A 16 6.07 11.19 -5.44
C ALA A 16 6.45 10.24 -4.29
N GLU A 17 6.89 10.82 -3.16
CA GLU A 17 7.02 10.13 -1.88
C GLU A 17 5.66 9.50 -1.57
N GLN A 18 5.43 8.28 -2.07
CA GLN A 18 4.34 7.44 -1.64
C GLN A 18 4.67 7.10 -0.21
N LYS A 19 4.20 7.93 0.72
CA LYS A 19 4.23 7.62 2.15
C LYS A 19 3.76 6.19 2.30
N PRO A 20 4.48 5.33 3.05
CA PRO A 20 4.10 3.93 3.19
C PRO A 20 2.69 3.88 3.78
N VAL A 21 1.71 3.58 2.93
CA VAL A 21 0.33 3.48 3.33
C VAL A 21 0.18 2.15 4.05
N LYS A 22 -0.28 2.18 5.30
CA LYS A 22 -0.51 0.95 6.06
C LYS A 22 -1.99 0.75 6.25
N TYR A 23 -2.42 -0.50 6.18
CA TYR A 23 -3.80 -0.90 6.44
C TYR A 23 -3.84 -1.77 7.69
N VAL A 24 -4.76 -1.47 8.59
CA VAL A 24 -4.98 -2.25 9.80
C VAL A 24 -6.30 -2.97 9.72
N LEU A 25 -6.27 -4.28 9.89
CA LEU A 25 -7.46 -5.11 9.89
C LEU A 25 -8.27 -4.87 11.18
N LYS A 26 -9.56 -4.53 11.04
CA LYS A 26 -10.41 -4.19 12.19
C LYS A 26 -11.06 -5.38 12.89
N ARG A 27 -11.13 -6.53 12.24
CA ARG A 27 -11.73 -7.75 12.79
C ARG A 27 -10.93 -8.97 12.37
N ASN A 28 -11.07 -10.08 13.08
CA ASN A 28 -10.40 -11.32 12.69
C ASN A 28 -10.91 -11.77 11.32
N ALA A 29 -10.00 -12.05 10.39
CA ALA A 29 -10.33 -12.47 9.04
C ALA A 29 -9.55 -13.71 8.64
N GLY A 30 -10.18 -14.55 7.81
CA GLY A 30 -9.52 -15.67 7.15
C GLY A 30 -9.47 -15.40 5.64
N LEU A 31 -8.31 -15.68 5.04
CA LEU A 31 -8.11 -15.64 3.60
C LEU A 31 -7.81 -17.04 3.09
N ILE A 32 -8.48 -17.42 2.00
CA ILE A 32 -8.16 -18.65 1.28
C ILE A 32 -7.42 -18.25 0.01
N LEU A 33 -6.11 -18.42 -0.01
CA LEU A 33 -5.28 -18.17 -1.19
C LEU A 33 -5.26 -19.43 -2.07
N ASP A 34 -5.56 -19.23 -3.35
CA ASP A 34 -5.53 -20.26 -4.42
C ASP A 34 -6.30 -21.55 -4.09
N GLY A 35 -7.31 -21.46 -3.23
CA GLY A 35 -8.11 -22.61 -2.77
C GLY A 35 -7.31 -23.65 -1.96
N ARG A 36 -6.09 -23.33 -1.54
CA ARG A 36 -5.16 -24.29 -0.91
C ARG A 36 -4.62 -23.84 0.43
N GLN A 37 -4.46 -22.53 0.62
CA GLN A 37 -3.85 -21.99 1.83
C GLN A 37 -4.85 -21.14 2.60
N ASN A 38 -5.19 -21.60 3.80
CA ASN A 38 -5.96 -20.82 4.76
C ASN A 38 -4.99 -19.99 5.61
N LEU A 39 -4.99 -18.68 5.39
CA LEU A 39 -4.32 -17.70 6.24
C LEU A 39 -5.33 -17.11 7.20
N PHE A 40 -4.96 -17.02 8.48
CA PHE A 40 -5.78 -16.36 9.49
C PHE A 40 -5.07 -15.12 9.99
N PHE A 41 -5.76 -14.00 9.95
CA PHE A 41 -5.27 -12.70 10.36
C PHE A 41 -6.09 -12.19 11.55
N PRO A 42 -5.50 -12.04 12.74
CA PRO A 42 -6.19 -11.42 13.86
C PRO A 42 -6.45 -9.93 13.60
N ALA A 43 -7.47 -9.38 14.26
CA ALA A 43 -7.70 -7.94 14.31
C ALA A 43 -6.44 -7.23 14.82
N GLY A 44 -6.11 -6.08 14.23
CA GLY A 44 -4.89 -5.33 14.50
C GLY A 44 -3.71 -5.76 13.64
N THR A 45 -3.84 -6.77 12.77
CA THR A 45 -2.81 -7.09 11.77
C THR A 45 -2.58 -5.88 10.88
N VAL A 46 -1.31 -5.49 10.76
CA VAL A 46 -0.87 -4.37 9.92
C VAL A 46 -0.38 -4.94 8.59
N PHE A 47 -0.93 -4.42 7.51
CA PHE A 47 -0.56 -4.73 6.14
C PHE A 47 0.08 -3.51 5.50
N ASP A 48 1.12 -3.75 4.72
CA ASP A 48 1.76 -2.74 3.90
C ASP A 48 1.07 -2.66 2.53
N ALA A 49 0.65 -1.47 2.09
CA ALA A 49 -0.13 -1.31 0.88
C ALA A 49 0.58 -1.79 -0.39
N GLU A 50 1.91 -1.73 -0.44
CA GLU A 50 2.68 -2.16 -1.60
C GLU A 50 3.00 -3.65 -1.54
N SER A 51 3.48 -4.11 -0.39
CA SER A 51 3.95 -5.49 -0.22
C SER A 51 2.77 -6.48 -0.12
N ASP A 52 1.69 -6.07 0.56
CA ASP A 52 0.53 -6.91 0.85
C ASP A 52 -0.68 -6.56 -0.02
N ALA A 53 -0.49 -5.80 -1.10
CA ALA A 53 -1.53 -5.44 -2.08
C ALA A 53 -2.47 -6.62 -2.47
N PRO A 54 -1.99 -7.84 -2.80
CA PRO A 54 -2.88 -8.94 -3.14
C PRO A 54 -3.71 -9.42 -1.94
N MET A 55 -3.17 -9.40 -0.73
CA MET A 55 -3.88 -9.81 0.49
C MET A 55 -4.93 -8.77 0.88
N ILE A 56 -4.57 -7.49 0.85
CA ILE A 56 -5.48 -6.35 1.06
C ILE A 56 -6.64 -6.42 0.08
N SER A 57 -6.37 -6.63 -1.21
CA SER A 57 -7.40 -6.75 -2.24
C SER A 57 -8.34 -7.93 -1.98
N ALA A 58 -7.79 -9.08 -1.60
CA ALA A 58 -8.60 -10.26 -1.31
C ALA A 58 -9.44 -10.09 -0.02
N LEU A 59 -8.91 -9.41 1.01
CA LEU A 59 -9.67 -9.03 2.20
C LEU A 59 -10.83 -8.09 1.85
N PHE A 60 -10.60 -7.09 1.00
CA PHE A 60 -11.67 -6.21 0.52
C PHE A 60 -12.74 -6.96 -0.27
N GLN A 61 -12.36 -7.92 -1.12
CA GLN A 61 -13.31 -8.75 -1.86
C GLN A 61 -14.18 -9.62 -0.94
N LEU A 62 -13.64 -10.02 0.22
CA LEU A 62 -14.38 -10.74 1.27
C LEU A 62 -15.25 -9.81 2.13
N GLY A 63 -15.22 -8.49 1.89
CA GLY A 63 -15.96 -7.51 2.68
C GLY A 63 -15.36 -7.27 4.06
N GLU A 64 -14.05 -7.49 4.22
CA GLU A 64 -13.31 -7.17 5.43
C GLU A 64 -13.05 -5.67 5.57
N ILE A 65 -12.93 -5.20 6.81
CA ILE A 65 -12.73 -3.79 7.12
C ILE A 65 -11.24 -3.55 7.40
N LEU A 66 -10.61 -2.76 6.54
CA LEU A 66 -9.24 -2.29 6.65
C LEU A 66 -9.25 -0.77 6.83
N GLU A 67 -8.55 -0.27 7.85
CA GLU A 67 -8.40 1.17 8.07
C GLU A 67 -6.99 1.62 7.69
N GLN A 68 -6.91 2.67 6.88
CA GLN A 68 -5.65 3.30 6.51
C GLN A 68 -5.07 4.06 7.72
N GLN A 69 -3.79 3.82 8.01
CA GLN A 69 -3.01 4.58 9.01
C GLN A 69 -1.85 5.36 8.37
#